data_AF-A0A0J6YPR2-F1
#
_entry.id   AF-A0A0J6YPR2-F1
#
_cell.length_a   1.000
_cell.length_b   1.000
_cell.length_c   1.000
_cell.angle_alpha   90.00
_cell.angle_beta   90.00
_cell.angle_gamma   90.00
#
_symmetry.space_group_name_H-M   'P 1'
#
loop_
_entity.id
_entity.type
_entity.pdbx_description
1 polymer ?
#
loop_
_entity_poly.entity_id
_entity_poly.type
_entity_poly.pdbx_seq_one_letter_code
_entity_poly.pdbx_strand_id
1 'polypeptide(L)'
;MVIFVDIAGFTAFTEAHGDHRAAELADRFATIAARVLGPGDEMIKTLGDAVMITSSDPAAALAFLRRLHDETRRIDGFPLLRAGICAGAVVKRRGDVFGSTVNTAARLAAVARPGQIVGNAEAAAARIHLIASRR
;
A
#
# COMPACT_ATOMS: atom_id res chain seq x y z
N MET A 1 1.12 5.93 -10.22
CA MET A 1 1.72 5.67 -8.90
C MET A 1 1.83 4.18 -8.67
N VAL A 2 2.90 3.72 -8.03
CA VAL A 2 3.00 2.35 -7.49
C VAL A 2 3.01 2.41 -5.97
N ILE A 3 2.19 1.58 -5.34
CA ILE A 3 2.01 1.52 -3.89
C ILE A 3 2.24 0.08 -3.45
N PHE A 4 3.10 -0.10 -2.45
CA PHE A 4 3.17 -1.33 -1.65
C PHE A 4 2.63 -1.02 -0.27
N VAL A 5 1.71 -1.85 0.22
CA VAL A 5 1.23 -1.79 1.60
C VAL A 5 1.40 -3.15 2.23
N ASP A 6 1.92 -3.17 3.44
CA ASP A 6 2.32 -4.38 4.15
C ASP A 6 1.88 -4.33 5.62
N ILE A 7 1.63 -5.49 6.22
CA ILE A 7 1.31 -5.64 7.64
C ILE A 7 2.60 -5.55 8.45
N ALA A 8 2.73 -4.52 9.29
CA ALA A 8 3.93 -4.39 10.10
C ALA A 8 3.99 -5.48 11.18
N GLY A 9 5.14 -6.16 11.27
CA GLY A 9 5.37 -7.20 12.26
C GLY A 9 4.73 -8.56 11.92
N PHE A 10 4.33 -8.78 10.67
CA PHE A 10 3.70 -10.04 10.26
C PHE A 10 4.55 -11.28 10.57
N THR A 11 5.86 -11.24 10.36
CA THR A 11 6.76 -12.37 10.73
C THR A 11 6.64 -12.72 12.22
N ALA A 12 6.69 -11.71 13.11
CA ALA A 12 6.53 -11.93 14.54
C ALA A 12 5.12 -12.42 14.89
N PHE A 13 4.10 -11.95 14.18
CA PHE A 13 2.73 -12.45 14.31
C PHE A 13 2.64 -13.94 13.94
N THR A 14 3.24 -14.35 12.82
CA THR A 14 3.30 -15.74 12.36
C THR A 14 4.01 -16.62 13.36
N GLU A 15 5.17 -16.20 13.88
CA GLU A 15 5.90 -16.95 14.90
C GLU A 15 5.09 -17.13 16.18
N ALA A 16 4.32 -16.12 16.60
CA ALA A 16 3.54 -16.17 17.82
C ALA A 16 2.20 -16.91 17.70
N HIS A 17 1.56 -16.90 16.52
CA HIS A 17 0.18 -17.40 16.34
C HIS A 17 0.05 -18.54 15.33
N GLY A 18 1.13 -18.88 14.62
CA GLY A 18 1.19 -19.94 13.61
C GLY A 18 0.69 -19.54 12.22
N ASP A 19 1.08 -20.34 11.23
CA ASP A 19 0.86 -20.07 9.80
C ASP A 19 -0.61 -19.92 9.42
N HIS A 20 -1.51 -20.72 10.02
CA HIS A 20 -2.94 -20.64 9.71
C HIS A 20 -3.54 -19.28 10.08
N ARG A 21 -3.21 -18.75 11.27
CA ARG A 21 -3.68 -17.42 11.70
C ARG A 21 -3.05 -16.30 10.88
N ALA A 22 -1.78 -16.46 10.51
CA ALA A 22 -1.10 -15.52 9.64
C ALA A 22 -1.76 -15.46 8.25
N ALA A 23 -2.09 -16.62 7.66
CA ALA A 23 -2.80 -16.69 6.38
C ALA A 23 -4.18 -16.04 6.45
N GLU A 24 -4.97 -16.32 7.50
CA GLU A 24 -6.28 -15.67 7.71
C GLU A 24 -6.16 -14.14 7.80
N LEU A 25 -5.13 -13.64 8.48
CA LEU A 25 -4.86 -12.21 8.59
C LEU A 25 -4.47 -11.60 7.23
N ALA A 26 -3.60 -12.26 6.47
CA ALA A 26 -3.19 -11.81 5.14
C ALA A 26 -4.37 -11.77 4.16
N ASP A 27 -5.22 -12.81 4.15
CA ASP A 27 -6.41 -12.88 3.31
C ASP A 27 -7.42 -11.79 3.68
N ARG A 28 -7.62 -11.56 4.98
CA ARG A 28 -8.48 -10.47 5.47
C ARG A 28 -7.94 -9.12 5.05
N PHE A 29 -6.62 -8.90 5.15
CA PHE A 29 -5.98 -7.67 4.71
C PHE A 29 -6.16 -7.45 3.20
N ALA A 30 -5.88 -8.45 2.38
CA ALA A 30 -6.07 -8.39 0.93
C ALA A 30 -7.53 -8.08 0.55
N THR A 31 -8.48 -8.69 1.25
CA THR A 31 -9.93 -8.46 1.06
C THR A 31 -10.31 -7.01 1.36
N ILE A 32 -9.81 -6.45 2.47
CA ILE A 32 -10.06 -5.04 2.83
C ILE A 32 -9.42 -4.11 1.79
N ALA A 33 -8.18 -4.36 1.39
CA ALA A 33 -7.48 -3.56 0.40
C ALA A 33 -8.20 -3.56 -0.95
N ALA A 34 -8.71 -4.71 -1.40
CA ALA A 34 -9.49 -4.80 -2.64
C ALA A 34 -10.82 -4.04 -2.53
N ARG A 35 -11.51 -4.12 -1.38
CA ARG A 35 -12.80 -3.44 -1.15
C ARG A 35 -12.69 -1.92 -1.18
N VAL A 36 -11.54 -1.36 -0.77
CA VAL A 36 -11.35 0.11 -0.66
C VAL A 36 -10.68 0.75 -1.88
N LEU A 37 -10.45 -0.01 -2.96
CA LEU A 37 -10.02 0.56 -4.23
C LEU A 37 -11.03 1.64 -4.68
N GLY A 38 -10.51 2.77 -5.12
CA GLY A 38 -11.30 3.89 -5.62
C GLY A 38 -11.06 4.12 -7.12
N PRO A 39 -11.65 5.20 -7.66
CA PRO A 39 -11.40 5.59 -9.05
C PRO A 39 -9.91 5.78 -9.31
N GLY A 40 -9.39 5.12 -10.34
CA GLY A 40 -7.99 5.19 -10.73
C GLY A 40 -7.06 4.25 -9.95
N ASP A 41 -7.55 3.51 -8.97
CA ASP A 41 -6.80 2.46 -8.26
C ASP A 41 -6.99 1.10 -8.95
N GLU A 42 -5.91 0.31 -9.01
CA GLU A 42 -5.91 -1.05 -9.55
C GLU A 42 -5.04 -1.93 -8.65
N MET A 43 -5.63 -2.99 -8.07
CA MET A 43 -4.86 -4.01 -7.39
C MET A 43 -4.19 -4.90 -8.42
N ILE A 44 -2.86 -4.89 -8.43
CA ILE A 44 -2.05 -5.68 -9.35
C ILE A 44 -1.92 -7.10 -8.84
N LYS A 45 -1.52 -7.25 -7.57
CA LYS A 45 -1.32 -8.56 -6.93
C LYS A 45 -1.21 -8.46 -5.42
N THR A 46 -1.41 -9.60 -4.77
CA THR A 46 -1.04 -9.85 -3.38
C THR A 46 0.32 -10.56 -3.33
N LEU A 47 1.05 -10.38 -2.23
CA LEU A 47 2.39 -10.89 -1.99
C LEU A 47 2.48 -11.28 -0.51
N GLY A 48 1.84 -12.39 -0.14
CA GLY A 48 1.70 -12.77 1.27
C GLY A 48 0.87 -11.74 2.03
N ASP A 49 1.48 -11.10 3.01
CA ASP A 49 0.95 -10.02 3.86
C ASP A 49 0.98 -8.64 3.20
N ALA A 50 1.52 -8.53 1.98
CA ALA A 50 1.57 -7.28 1.23
C ALA A 50 0.59 -7.26 0.05
N VAL A 51 0.16 -6.05 -0.31
CA VAL A 51 -0.57 -5.77 -1.55
C VAL A 51 0.19 -4.77 -2.41
N MET A 52 0.12 -4.98 -3.72
CA MET A 52 0.68 -4.09 -4.72
C MET A 52 -0.44 -3.44 -5.52
N ILE A 53 -0.47 -2.12 -5.52
CA ILE A 53 -1.53 -1.32 -6.14
C ILE A 53 -0.89 -0.28 -7.05
N THR A 54 -1.56 0.01 -8.17
CA THR A 54 -1.29 1.24 -8.92
C THR A 54 -2.42 2.22 -8.77
N SER A 55 -2.09 3.51 -8.68
CA SER A 55 -3.07 4.61 -8.72
C SER A 55 -2.75 5.58 -9.85
N SER A 56 -3.78 6.20 -10.45
CA SER A 56 -3.64 7.17 -11.55
C SER A 56 -2.71 8.32 -11.20
N ASP A 57 -2.85 8.85 -9.99
CA ASP A 57 -2.16 10.04 -9.53
C ASP A 57 -1.93 10.01 -8.00
N PRO A 58 -1.16 10.96 -7.46
CA PRO A 58 -0.85 11.03 -6.03
C PRO A 58 -2.07 11.28 -5.13
N ALA A 59 -3.12 11.95 -5.61
CA ALA A 59 -4.32 12.18 -4.83
C ALA A 59 -5.14 10.90 -4.68
N ALA A 60 -5.30 10.14 -5.78
CA ALA A 60 -5.90 8.81 -5.77
C ALA A 60 -5.15 7.86 -4.81
N ALA A 61 -3.82 7.83 -4.89
CA ALA A 61 -2.98 7.02 -4.02
C ALA A 61 -3.17 7.32 -2.52
N LEU A 62 -3.20 8.60 -2.14
CA LEU A 62 -3.43 9.01 -0.76
C LEU A 62 -4.87 8.75 -0.31
N ALA A 63 -5.84 8.93 -1.21
CA ALA A 63 -7.23 8.63 -0.93
C ALA A 63 -7.43 7.13 -0.65
N PHE A 64 -6.79 6.26 -1.43
CA PHE A 64 -6.74 4.82 -1.19
C PHE A 64 -6.17 4.50 0.19
N LEU A 65 -4.97 5.00 0.50
CA LEU A 65 -4.30 4.72 1.78
C LEU A 65 -5.13 5.21 2.98
N ARG A 66 -5.82 6.35 2.83
CA ARG A 66 -6.75 6.85 3.86
C ARG A 66 -7.94 5.93 4.06
N ARG A 67 -8.60 5.49 2.98
CA ARG A 67 -9.73 4.55 3.06
C ARG A 67 -9.29 3.22 3.69
N LEU A 68 -8.13 2.71 3.30
CA LEU A 68 -7.55 1.50 3.87
C LEU A 68 -7.30 1.66 5.38
N HIS A 69 -6.65 2.74 5.78
CA HIS A 69 -6.41 3.06 7.19
C HIS A 69 -7.72 3.20 7.99
N ASP A 70 -8.74 3.85 7.40
CA ASP A 70 -10.05 4.00 8.03
C ASP A 70 -10.77 2.66 8.23
N GLU A 71 -10.66 1.73 7.29
CA GLU A 71 -11.24 0.40 7.44
C GLU A 71 -10.49 -0.44 8.47
N THR A 72 -9.15 -0.45 8.44
CA THR A 72 -8.38 -1.29 9.36
C THR A 72 -8.43 -0.79 10.80
N ARG A 73 -8.47 0.54 11.05
CA ARG A 73 -8.57 1.09 12.40
C ARG A 73 -9.90 0.80 13.11
N ARG A 74 -10.94 0.40 12.37
CA ARG A 74 -12.23 -0.01 12.94
C ARG A 74 -12.23 -1.45 13.42
N ILE A 75 -11.19 -2.21 13.10
CA ILE A 75 -11.04 -3.60 13.48
C ILE A 75 -10.15 -3.64 14.71
N ASP A 76 -10.73 -4.08 15.83
CA ASP A 76 -9.97 -4.22 17.07
C ASP A 76 -8.80 -5.21 16.89
N GLY A 77 -7.63 -4.83 17.42
CA GLY A 77 -6.41 -5.62 17.32
C GLY A 77 -5.81 -5.77 15.91
N PHE A 78 -6.31 -5.07 14.88
CA PHE A 78 -5.70 -5.16 13.55
C PHE A 78 -4.30 -4.53 13.55
N PRO A 79 -3.25 -5.21 13.04
CA PRO A 79 -1.89 -4.67 13.10
C PRO A 79 -1.73 -3.40 12.27
N LEU A 80 -0.78 -2.55 12.67
CA LEU A 80 -0.44 -1.35 11.90
C LEU A 80 0.06 -1.73 10.51
N LEU A 81 -0.35 -0.95 9.52
CA LEU A 81 0.16 -1.06 8.17
C LEU A 81 1.37 -0.16 7.97
N ARG A 82 2.26 -0.52 7.05
CA ARG A 82 3.34 0.33 6.54
C ARG A 82 3.26 0.39 5.02
N ALA A 83 3.66 1.49 4.42
CA ALA A 83 3.52 1.67 2.98
C ALA A 83 4.69 2.40 2.32
N GLY A 84 4.97 2.02 1.08
CA GLY A 84 5.89 2.67 0.17
C GLY A 84 5.17 3.14 -1.09
N ILE A 85 5.41 4.38 -1.50
CA ILE A 85 4.81 4.96 -2.70
C ILE A 85 5.91 5.45 -3.62
N CYS A 86 5.84 5.10 -4.90
CA CYS A 86 6.72 5.67 -5.92
C CYS A 86 5.91 6.24 -7.08
N ALA A 87 6.17 7.51 -7.43
CA ALA A 87 5.79 8.06 -8.72
C ALA A 87 6.86 7.73 -9.76
N GLY A 88 6.44 7.34 -10.95
CA GLY A 88 7.34 6.99 -12.05
C GLY A 88 6.67 6.12 -13.11
N ALA A 89 7.36 5.94 -14.24
CA ALA A 89 6.88 5.10 -15.33
C ALA A 89 6.89 3.61 -14.92
N VAL A 90 5.96 2.85 -15.49
CA VAL A 90 5.89 1.38 -15.34
C VAL A 90 5.61 0.74 -16.69
N VAL A 91 6.05 -0.50 -16.84
CA VAL A 91 5.71 -1.35 -17.99
C VAL A 91 4.61 -2.32 -17.56
N LYS A 92 3.42 -2.19 -18.15
CA LYS A 92 2.33 -3.16 -17.99
C LYS A 92 2.57 -4.38 -18.88
N ARG A 93 2.59 -5.58 -18.32
CA ARG A 93 2.75 -6.82 -19.08
C ARG A 93 2.04 -7.98 -18.39
N ARG A 94 1.16 -8.68 -19.11
CA ARG A 94 0.43 -9.88 -18.63
C ARG A 94 -0.29 -9.65 -17.29
N GLY A 95 -0.94 -8.49 -17.13
CA GLY A 95 -1.67 -8.15 -15.89
C GLY A 95 -0.78 -7.73 -14.72
N ASP A 96 0.55 -7.63 -14.92
CA ASP A 96 1.50 -7.20 -13.89
C ASP A 96 2.19 -5.89 -14.33
N VAL A 97 2.92 -5.27 -13.41
CA VAL A 97 3.69 -4.04 -13.65
C VAL A 97 5.15 -4.21 -13.25
N PHE A 98 6.04 -3.70 -14.10
CA PHE A 98 7.49 -3.83 -13.95
C PHE A 98 8.19 -2.48 -14.09
N GLY A 99 9.39 -2.37 -13.52
CA GLY A 99 10.27 -1.22 -13.69
C GLY A 99 10.95 -0.79 -12.40
N SER A 100 11.87 0.18 -12.52
CA SER A 100 12.58 0.76 -11.37
C SER A 100 11.62 1.38 -10.35
N THR A 101 10.52 1.97 -10.80
CA THR A 101 9.44 2.52 -9.95
C THR A 101 8.86 1.47 -9.00
N VAL A 102 8.65 0.24 -9.49
CA VAL A 102 8.13 -0.88 -8.69
C VAL A 102 9.12 -1.27 -7.60
N ASN A 103 10.38 -1.46 -7.99
CA ASN A 103 11.46 -1.84 -7.07
C ASN A 103 11.69 -0.77 -6.00
N THR A 104 11.61 0.51 -6.37
CA THR A 104 11.73 1.62 -5.42
C THR A 104 10.54 1.67 -4.46
N ALA A 105 9.29 1.52 -4.94
CA ALA A 105 8.12 1.47 -4.06
C ALA A 105 8.22 0.33 -3.03
N ALA A 106 8.65 -0.86 -3.45
CA ALA A 106 8.87 -2.00 -2.55
C ALA A 106 9.94 -1.71 -1.49
N ARG A 107 11.09 -1.12 -1.88
CA ARG A 107 12.13 -0.71 -0.94
C ARG A 107 11.66 0.35 0.05
N LEU A 108 10.86 1.32 -0.40
CA LEU A 108 10.30 2.36 0.46
C LEU A 108 9.34 1.77 1.50
N ALA A 109 8.54 0.76 1.11
CA ALA A 109 7.67 0.05 2.05
C ALA A 109 8.48 -0.74 3.09
N ALA A 110 9.57 -1.39 2.67
CA ALA A 110 10.42 -2.18 3.57
C ALA A 110 11.10 -1.33 4.66
N VAL A 111 11.47 -0.07 4.36
CA VAL A 111 12.07 0.86 5.33
C VAL A 111 11.05 1.67 6.13
N ALA A 112 9.77 1.59 5.78
CA ALA A 112 8.70 2.28 6.50
C ALA A 112 8.48 1.65 7.88
N ARG A 113 8.37 2.51 8.91
CA ARG A 113 7.97 2.11 10.27
C ARG A 113 6.49 1.73 10.31
N PRO A 114 6.02 0.99 11.34
CA PRO A 114 4.60 0.76 11.55
C PRO A 114 3.81 2.08 11.57
N GLY A 115 2.74 2.16 10.78
CA GLY A 115 1.92 3.37 10.62
C GLY A 115 2.50 4.43 9.67
N GLN A 116 3.67 4.18 9.07
CA GLN A 116 4.35 5.14 8.22
C GLN A 116 4.09 4.89 6.72
N ILE A 117 3.96 5.98 5.98
CA ILE A 117 3.98 6.01 4.52
C ILE A 117 5.27 6.71 4.09
N VAL A 118 6.08 6.08 3.25
CA VAL A 118 7.32 6.64 2.70
C VAL A 118 7.19 6.80 1.19
N GLY A 119 7.58 7.96 0.65
CA GLY A 119 7.47 8.26 -0.77
C GLY A 119 8.80 8.75 -1.37
N ASN A 120 8.97 8.60 -2.69
CA ASN A 120 9.99 9.36 -3.41
C ASN A 120 9.64 10.85 -3.48
N ALA A 121 10.61 11.69 -3.85
CA ALA A 121 10.44 13.14 -3.89
C ALA A 121 9.24 13.57 -4.75
N GLU A 122 9.05 12.91 -5.89
CA GLU A 122 7.96 13.17 -6.83
C GLU A 122 6.58 12.85 -6.22
N ALA A 123 6.46 11.73 -5.48
CA ALA A 123 5.24 11.40 -4.76
C ALA A 123 4.94 12.40 -3.64
N ALA A 124 5.97 12.89 -2.95
CA ALA A 124 5.82 13.89 -1.89
C ALA A 124 5.44 15.28 -2.44
N ALA A 125 6.06 15.70 -3.55
CA ALA A 125 5.82 17.00 -4.17
C ALA A 125 4.37 17.17 -4.65
N ALA A 126 3.74 16.09 -5.11
CA ALA A 126 2.36 16.13 -5.56
C ALA A 126 1.34 16.41 -4.45
N ARG A 127 1.69 16.13 -3.19
CA ARG A 127 0.87 16.53 -2.03
C ARG A 127 0.87 18.04 -1.82
N ILE A 128 1.96 18.74 -2.18
CA ILE A 128 2.07 20.20 -2.11
C ILE A 128 1.19 20.86 -3.18
N HIS A 129 1.15 20.32 -4.40
CA HIS A 129 0.30 20.83 -5.48
C HIS A 129 -1.21 20.70 -5.20
N LEU A 130 -1.64 19.62 -4.54
CA LEU A 130 -3.05 19.41 -4.20
C LEU A 130 -3.55 20.37 -3.10
N ILE A 131 -2.67 20.81 -2.20
CA ILE A 131 -2.98 21.80 -1.16
C ILE A 131 -3.01 23.21 -1.77
N ALA A 132 -2.09 23.52 -2.69
CA ALA A 132 -2.01 24.84 -3.34
C ALA A 132 -3.15 25.13 -4.33
N SER A 133 -3.84 24.10 -4.82
CA SER A 133 -4.93 24.21 -5.83
C SER A 133 -6.35 24.29 -5.22
N ARG A 134 -6.48 24.31 -3.88
CA ARG A 134 -7.74 24.61 -3.18
C ARG A 134 -7.77 26.08 -2.72
N ARG A 135 -7.87 27.01 -3.67
CA ARG A 135 -8.35 28.38 -3.42
C ARG A 135 -9.75 28.56 -3.99
#